data_AF-A0A951V9A3-F1
#
_entry.id   AF-A0A951V9A3-F1
#
_cell.length_a   1.000
_cell.length_b   1.000
_cell.length_c   1.000
_cell.angle_alpha   90.00
_cell.angle_beta   90.00
_cell.angle_gamma   90.00
#
_symmetry.space_group_name_H-M   'P 1'
#
loop_
_entity.id
_entity.type
_entity.pdbx_description
1 polymer ?
#
loop_
_entity_poly.entity_id
_entity_poly.type
_entity_poly.pdbx_seq_one_letter_code
_entity_poly.pdbx_strand_id
1 'polypeptide(L)' 'MNRKDERPSKISYERHLNQVGIPEDQKKSNGGIIPDYVKYGTWLRVNDPDSFLDGYQIWKAKVRAEKGMDN' A
#
# COMPACT_ATOMS: atom_id res chain seq x y z
N MET A 1 -17.13 6.38 14.70
CA MET A 1 -15.84 5.85 14.22
C MET A 1 -14.70 6.80 14.63
N ASN A 2 -13.57 6.25 15.06
CA ASN A 2 -12.48 6.98 15.72
C ASN A 2 -11.57 7.67 14.68
N ARG A 3 -11.53 9.01 14.64
CA ARG A 3 -10.76 9.85 13.68
C ARG A 3 -9.23 9.74 13.77
N LYS A 4 -8.70 8.69 14.41
CA LYS A 4 -7.25 8.51 14.64
C LYS A 4 -6.60 7.63 13.55
N ASP A 5 -7.38 6.81 12.84
CA ASP A 5 -6.92 6.05 11.66
C ASP A 5 -6.87 6.88 10.36
N GLU A 6 -7.32 8.14 10.41
CA GLU A 6 -7.49 9.02 9.24
C GLU A 6 -6.21 9.70 8.74
N ARG A 7 -5.10 9.57 9.47
CA ARG A 7 -3.82 10.12 9.05
C ARG A 7 -3.10 9.11 8.15
N PRO A 8 -2.70 9.50 6.92
CA PRO A 8 -1.90 8.62 6.07
C PRO A 8 -0.60 8.28 6.80
N SER A 9 -0.47 7.01 7.17
CA SER A 9 0.66 6.43 7.88
C SER A 9 1.19 5.21 7.12
N LYS A 10 2.44 4.81 7.38
CA LYS A 10 3.02 3.61 6.75
C LYS A 10 2.18 2.36 7.04
N ILE A 11 1.63 2.24 8.25
CA ILE A 11 0.76 1.12 8.64
C ILE A 11 -0.57 1.17 7.88
N SER A 12 -1.16 2.35 7.72
CA SER A 12 -2.37 2.53 6.91
C SER A 12 -2.12 2.18 5.44
N TYR A 13 -0.96 2.54 4.90
CA TYR A 13 -0.56 2.18 3.54
C TYR A 13 -0.32 0.68 3.36
N GLU A 14 0.33 0.02 4.33
CA GLU A 14 0.49 -1.44 4.33
C GLU A 14 -0.88 -2.15 4.30
N ARG A 15 -1.81 -1.69 5.14
CA ARG A 15 -3.20 -2.20 5.15
C ARG A 15 -3.91 -1.94 3.82
N HIS A 16 -3.74 -0.76 3.24
CA HIS A 16 -4.29 -0.43 1.92
C HIS A 16 -3.78 -1.39 0.84
N LEU A 17 -2.47 -1.62 0.76
CA LEU A 17 -1.88 -2.58 -0.18
C LEU A 17 -2.36 -4.02 0.08
N ASN A 18 -2.53 -4.41 1.34
CA ASN A 18 -3.08 -5.72 1.68
C ASN A 18 -4.55 -5.89 1.25
N GLN A 19 -5.33 -4.80 1.22
CA GLN A 19 -6.71 -4.80 0.73
C GLN A 19 -6.79 -4.81 -0.79
N VAL A 20 -5.92 -4.04 -1.47
CA VAL A 20 -5.80 -4.06 -2.94
C VAL A 20 -5.36 -5.45 -3.42
N GLY A 21 -4.47 -6.08 -2.66
CA GLY A 21 -3.92 -7.40 -2.99
C GLY A 21 -2.73 -7.30 -3.93
N ILE A 22 -2.16 -8.47 -4.25
CA ILE A 22 -1.00 -8.58 -5.13
C ILE A 22 -1.48 -8.35 -6.58
N PRO A 23 -0.83 -7.46 -7.35
CA PRO A 23 -1.10 -7.29 -8.78
C PRO A 23 -0.93 -8.62 -9.53
N GLU A 24 -1.82 -8.95 -10.47
CA GLU A 24 -1.82 -10.28 -11.09
C GLU A 24 -0.52 -10.63 -11.81
N ASP A 25 0.09 -9.67 -12.51
CA ASP A 25 1.40 -9.80 -13.17
C ASP A 25 2.55 -10.10 -12.18
N GLN A 26 2.41 -9.63 -10.94
CA GLN A 26 3.43 -9.79 -9.91
C GLN A 26 3.26 -11.08 -9.11
N LYS A 27 2.12 -11.77 -9.24
CA LYS A 27 1.84 -13.04 -8.57
C LYS A 27 2.75 -14.14 -9.11
N LYS A 28 3.27 -14.97 -8.21
CA LYS A 28 4.15 -16.09 -8.54
C LYS A 28 3.47 -17.12 -9.43
N SER A 29 2.18 -17.39 -9.22
CA SER A 29 1.40 -18.26 -10.10
C SER A 29 1.29 -17.77 -11.55
N ASN A 30 1.48 -16.46 -11.79
CA ASN A 30 1.42 -15.84 -13.12
C ASN A 30 2.81 -15.53 -13.70
N GLY A 31 3.88 -16.06 -13.10
CA GLY A 31 5.26 -15.81 -13.53
C GLY A 31 5.94 -14.62 -12.85
N GLY A 32 5.26 -13.95 -11.91
CA GLY A 32 5.85 -12.92 -11.06
C GLY A 32 6.69 -13.48 -9.91
N ILE A 33 7.09 -12.60 -8.99
CA ILE A 33 8.00 -12.93 -7.88
C ILE A 33 7.29 -13.09 -6.53
N ILE A 34 6.06 -12.57 -6.40
CA ILE A 34 5.38 -12.44 -5.11
C ILE A 34 4.51 -13.68 -4.87
N PRO A 35 4.74 -14.44 -3.78
CA PRO A 35 3.90 -15.61 -3.50
C PRO A 35 2.42 -15.25 -3.32
N ASP A 36 1.53 -16.00 -3.96
CA ASP A 36 0.09 -15.70 -4.02
C ASP A 36 -0.61 -15.67 -2.66
N TYR A 37 -0.07 -16.37 -1.67
CA TYR A 37 -0.64 -16.49 -0.33
C TYR A 37 -0.20 -15.38 0.64
N VAL A 38 0.75 -14.52 0.26
CA VAL A 38 1.25 -13.47 1.16
C VAL A 38 0.43 -12.20 1.07
N LYS A 39 0.50 -11.39 2.13
CA LYS A 39 -0.10 -10.07 2.18
C LYS A 39 0.82 -9.07 1.45
N TYR A 40 0.33 -8.45 0.38
CA TYR A 40 1.15 -7.64 -0.53
C TYR A 40 1.90 -6.52 0.18
N GLY A 41 1.22 -5.69 0.98
CA GLY A 41 1.83 -4.60 1.73
C GLY A 41 2.90 -5.08 2.70
N THR A 42 2.63 -6.15 3.45
CA THR A 42 3.60 -6.72 4.39
C THR A 42 4.81 -7.29 3.67
N TRP A 43 4.59 -8.00 2.55
CA TRP A 43 5.66 -8.56 1.74
C TRP A 43 6.52 -7.46 1.11
N LEU A 44 5.90 -6.44 0.52
CA LEU A 44 6.58 -5.32 -0.12
C LEU A 44 7.44 -4.57 0.89
N ARG A 45 6.93 -4.32 2.10
CA ARG A 45 7.69 -3.62 3.15
C ARG A 45 8.97 -4.36 3.58
N VAL A 46 8.97 -5.68 3.53
CA VAL A 46 10.10 -6.52 3.96
C VAL A 46 11.08 -6.79 2.82
N ASN A 47 10.56 -7.07 1.62
CA ASN A 47 11.38 -7.47 0.47
C ASN A 47 11.85 -6.27 -0.35
N ASP A 48 11.05 -5.21 -0.43
CA ASP A 48 11.36 -4.01 -1.20
C ASP A 48 10.95 -2.72 -0.44
N PRO A 49 11.69 -2.38 0.64
CA PRO A 49 11.35 -1.26 1.51
C PRO A 49 11.40 0.09 0.80
N ASP A 50 12.25 0.25 -0.22
CA ASP A 50 12.36 1.45 -1.03
C ASP A 50 11.11 1.69 -1.89
N SER A 51 10.64 0.69 -2.64
CA SER A 51 9.37 0.80 -3.39
C SER A 51 8.18 1.00 -2.46
N PHE A 52 8.18 0.36 -1.28
CA PHE A 52 7.16 0.60 -0.27
C PHE A 52 7.16 2.08 0.18
N LEU A 53 8.33 2.67 0.40
CA LEU A 53 8.45 4.04 0.85
C LEU A 53 8.06 5.04 -0.24
N ASP A 54 8.49 4.82 -1.47
CA ASP A 54 8.14 5.66 -2.62
C ASP A 54 6.63 5.68 -2.85
N GLY A 55 6.03 4.49 -2.96
CA GLY A 55 4.58 4.35 -3.10
C GLY A 55 3.81 4.97 -1.93
N TYR A 56 4.33 4.87 -0.71
CA TYR A 56 3.75 5.54 0.46
C TYR A 56 3.74 7.06 0.32
N GLN A 57 4.83 7.68 -0.17
CA GLN A 57 4.87 9.14 -0.34
C GLN A 57 3.87 9.60 -1.39
N ILE A 58 3.78 8.89 -2.51
CA ILE A 58 2.81 9.17 -3.58
C ILE A 58 1.38 9.03 -3.07
N TRP A 59 1.08 7.91 -2.40
CA TRP A 59 -0.24 7.67 -1.81
C TRP A 59 -0.60 8.72 -0.77
N LYS A 60 0.33 9.07 0.11
CA LYS A 60 0.14 10.13 1.12
C LYS A 60 -0.15 11.47 0.48
N ALA A 61 0.54 11.82 -0.61
CA ALA A 61 0.29 13.05 -1.36
C ALA A 61 -1.11 13.06 -1.99
N LYS A 62 -1.53 11.94 -2.60
CA LYS A 62 -2.89 11.76 -3.14
C LYS A 62 -3.96 11.93 -2.07
N VAL A 63 -3.86 11.17 -0.97
CA VAL A 63 -4.82 11.25 0.16
C VAL A 63 -4.90 12.67 0.72
N ARG A 64 -3.78 13.39 0.78
CA ARG A 64 -3.76 14.79 1.23
C ARG A 64 -4.44 15.73 0.23
N ALA A 65 -4.22 15.53 -1.07
CA ALA A 65 -4.87 16.31 -2.12
C ALA A 65 -6.39 16.08 -2.11
N GLU A 66 -6.84 14.84 -2.00
CA GLU A 66 -8.27 14.48 -1.92
C GLU A 66 -8.94 15.11 -0.69
N LYS A 67 -8.28 15.11 0.48
CA LYS A 67 -8.78 15.79 1.68
C LYS A 67 -8.72 17.32 1.63
N GLY A 68 -7.93 17.90 0.74
CA GLY A 68 -7.78 19.34 0.56
C GLY A 68 -8.67 19.94 -0.51
N MET A 69 -9.41 19.12 -1.26
CA MET A 69 -10.26 19.53 -2.38
C MET A 69 -11.74 19.67 -2.00
N ASP A 70 -12.06 19.51 -0.71
CA ASP A 70 -13.39 19.65 -0.12
C ASP A 70 -13.51 20.97 0.68
N ASN A 71 -12.91 22.06 0.20
CA ASN A 71 -12.96 23.38 0.83
C ASN A 71 -13.06 24.50 -0.21
#